data_AF-A0A7J8RF96-F1
#
_entry.id   AF-A0A7J8RF96-F1
#
_cell.length_a   1.000
_cell.length_b   1.000
_cell.length_c   1.000
_cell.angle_alpha   90.00
_cell.angle_beta   90.00
_cell.angle_gamma   90.00
#
_symmetry.space_group_name_H-M   'P 1'
#
loop_
_entity.id
_entity.type
_entity.pdbx_description
1 polymer ?
#
loop_
_entity_poly.entity_id
_entity_poly.type
_entity_poly.pdbx_seq_one_letter_code
_entity_poly.pdbx_strand_id
1 'polypeptide(L)'
;MLEAMEEYALIGGKKFFGGDEINMVDIAFCMVAHWLGVIEDAARLKVFEPHKFVRVISWIQNFKSVPVIKDNLPKTDKIVAYLKRRKEMLLISKSN
;
A
#
# COMPACT_ATOMS: atom_id res chain seq x y z
N MET A 1 -4.59 -11.62 -0.73
CA MET A 1 -3.65 -10.93 0.17
C MET A 1 -4.37 -9.95 1.09
N LEU A 2 -5.08 -8.93 0.56
CA LEU A 2 -5.80 -7.94 1.38
C LEU A 2 -6.85 -8.59 2.30
N GLU A 3 -7.63 -9.54 1.77
CA GLU A 3 -8.58 -10.34 2.56
C GLU A 3 -7.87 -11.08 3.69
N ALA A 4 -6.73 -11.73 3.43
CA ALA A 4 -5.98 -12.42 4.48
C ALA A 4 -5.39 -11.47 5.54
N MET A 5 -4.96 -10.26 5.14
CA MET A 5 -4.50 -9.23 6.08
C MET A 5 -5.64 -8.77 6.98
N GLU A 6 -6.80 -8.52 6.37
CA GLU A 6 -8.01 -8.12 7.06
C GLU A 6 -8.49 -9.24 8.00
N GLU A 7 -8.72 -10.44 7.49
CA GLU A 7 -9.35 -11.54 8.24
C GLU A 7 -8.45 -12.14 9.31
N TYR A 8 -7.16 -12.36 9.02
CA TYR A 8 -6.31 -13.20 9.88
C TYR A 8 -5.18 -12.46 10.57
N ALA A 9 -4.57 -11.48 9.91
CA ALA A 9 -3.28 -10.97 10.36
C ALA A 9 -3.38 -9.69 11.21
N LEU A 10 -4.46 -8.92 11.10
CA LEU A 10 -4.73 -7.71 11.91
C LEU A 10 -5.79 -7.92 13.01
N ILE A 11 -6.10 -9.18 13.37
CA ILE A 11 -7.10 -9.50 14.40
C ILE A 11 -6.66 -8.93 15.77
N GLY A 12 -7.65 -8.46 16.55
CA GLY A 12 -7.45 -8.07 17.96
C GLY A 12 -7.12 -6.60 18.17
N GLY A 13 -7.31 -5.76 17.15
CA GLY A 13 -7.11 -4.31 17.27
C GLY A 13 -5.64 -3.88 17.31
N LYS A 14 -4.72 -4.77 16.92
CA LYS A 14 -3.29 -4.48 16.85
C LYS A 14 -3.03 -3.32 15.88
N LYS A 15 -2.16 -2.40 16.29
CA LYS A 15 -1.78 -1.24 15.49
C LYS A 15 -0.95 -1.65 14.27
N PHE A 16 -0.11 -2.66 14.45
CA PHE A 16 0.82 -3.24 13.48
C PHE A 16 0.74 -4.76 13.48
N PHE A 17 1.33 -5.42 12.47
CA PHE A 17 1.53 -6.88 12.50
C PHE A 17 2.42 -7.28 13.68
N GLY A 18 3.38 -6.42 14.07
CA GLY A 18 4.17 -6.55 15.29
C GLY A 18 3.42 -6.27 16.61
N GLY A 19 2.14 -5.91 16.57
CA GLY A 19 1.40 -5.47 17.76
C GLY A 19 1.47 -3.97 17.94
N ASP A 20 2.21 -3.52 18.94
CA ASP A 20 2.34 -2.10 19.30
C ASP A 20 3.46 -1.37 18.54
N GLU A 21 4.44 -2.13 18.05
CA GLU A 21 5.59 -1.64 17.28
C GLU A 21 5.67 -2.29 15.90
N ILE A 22 6.33 -1.60 14.97
CA ILE A 22 6.61 -2.10 13.61
C ILE A 22 7.59 -3.26 13.68
N ASN A 23 7.30 -4.34 12.94
CA ASN A 23 8.24 -5.44 12.75
C ASN A 23 8.57 -5.67 11.26
N MET A 24 9.29 -6.75 10.97
CA MET A 24 9.68 -7.12 9.60
C MET A 24 8.47 -7.33 8.67
N VAL A 25 7.33 -7.84 9.16
CA VAL A 25 6.12 -8.04 8.37
C VAL A 25 5.52 -6.69 7.96
N ASP A 26 5.45 -5.74 8.88
CA ASP A 26 4.99 -4.38 8.56
C ASP A 26 5.83 -3.73 7.43
N ILE A 27 7.16 -3.92 7.48
CA ILE A 27 8.07 -3.45 6.42
C ILE A 27 7.86 -4.20 5.11
N ALA A 28 7.73 -5.53 5.14
CA ALA A 28 7.48 -6.33 3.94
C ALA A 28 6.18 -5.91 3.22
N PHE A 29 5.15 -5.56 3.99
CA PHE A 29 3.86 -5.13 3.46
C PHE A 29 3.78 -3.61 3.19
N CYS A 30 4.86 -2.84 3.40
CA CYS A 30 4.86 -1.38 3.18
C CYS A 30 4.41 -0.98 1.76
N MET A 31 4.64 -1.85 0.77
CA MET A 31 4.17 -1.66 -0.60
C MET A 31 2.65 -1.55 -0.68
N VAL A 32 1.91 -2.30 0.14
CA VAL A 32 0.44 -2.24 0.21
C VAL A 32 0.00 -0.90 0.77
N ALA A 33 0.67 -0.42 1.82
CA ALA A 33 0.35 0.86 2.43
C ALA A 33 0.55 2.04 1.47
N HIS A 34 1.58 1.97 0.63
CA HIS A 34 1.98 3.11 -0.19
C HIS A 34 1.46 3.05 -1.64
N TRP A 35 1.41 1.88 -2.26
CA TRP A 35 1.16 1.75 -3.70
C TRP A 35 -0.29 1.41 -4.05
N LEU A 36 -1.11 0.95 -3.09
CA LEU A 36 -2.48 0.51 -3.40
C LEU A 36 -3.31 1.62 -4.06
N GLY A 37 -3.42 2.80 -3.43
CA GLY A 37 -4.13 3.93 -4.01
C GLY A 37 -3.47 4.49 -5.29
N VAL A 38 -2.14 4.41 -5.38
CA VAL A 38 -1.40 4.88 -6.56
C VAL A 38 -1.65 3.98 -7.78
N ILE A 39 -1.75 2.67 -7.58
CA ILE A 39 -2.08 1.70 -8.62
C ILE A 39 -3.52 1.88 -9.08
N GLU A 40 -4.46 2.09 -8.16
CA GLU A 40 -5.85 2.39 -8.49
C GLU A 40 -5.97 3.62 -9.40
N ASP A 41 -5.30 4.71 -9.03
CA ASP A 41 -5.28 5.95 -9.81
C ASP A 41 -4.63 5.76 -11.18
N ALA A 42 -3.49 5.06 -11.26
CA ALA A 42 -2.77 4.82 -12.49
C ALA A 42 -3.49 3.85 -13.45
N ALA A 43 -4.21 2.87 -12.90
CA ALA A 43 -4.96 1.87 -13.65
C ALA A 43 -6.41 2.29 -13.96
N ARG A 44 -6.94 3.32 -13.28
CA ARG A 44 -8.37 3.67 -13.25
C ARG A 44 -9.24 2.49 -12.81
N LEU A 45 -8.74 1.70 -11.88
CA LEU A 45 -9.43 0.55 -11.30
C LEU A 45 -9.69 0.82 -9.83
N LYS A 46 -10.87 0.46 -9.32
CA LYS A 46 -11.11 0.36 -7.88
C LYS A 46 -11.00 -1.11 -7.48
N VAL A 47 -9.92 -1.43 -6.78
CA VAL A 47 -9.63 -2.78 -6.26
C VAL A 47 -9.82 -2.80 -4.73
N PHE A 48 -9.61 -1.65 -4.09
CA PHE A 48 -9.74 -1.45 -2.67
C PHE A 48 -11.11 -0.85 -2.34
N GLU A 49 -11.89 -1.61 -1.57
CA GLU A 49 -13.17 -1.16 -1.04
C GLU A 49 -12.99 -0.85 0.44
N PRO A 50 -12.96 0.44 0.85
CA PRO A 50 -12.59 0.80 2.21
C PRO A 50 -13.42 0.12 3.30
N HIS A 51 -14.70 -0.11 3.04
CA HIS A 51 -15.63 -0.73 3.97
C HIS A 51 -15.39 -2.24 4.16
N LYS A 52 -14.71 -2.91 3.21
CA LYS A 52 -14.34 -4.34 3.31
C LYS A 52 -13.03 -4.55 4.05
N PHE A 53 -12.18 -3.54 4.13
CA PHE A 53 -10.79 -3.65 4.59
C PHE A 53 -10.47 -2.66 5.72
N VAL A 54 -11.35 -2.56 6.71
CA VAL A 54 -11.28 -1.54 7.77
C VAL A 54 -9.99 -1.66 8.60
N ARG A 55 -9.56 -2.88 8.93
CA ARG A 55 -8.32 -3.11 9.69
C ARG A 55 -7.10 -2.76 8.86
N VAL A 56 -7.08 -3.15 7.58
CA VAL A 56 -5.99 -2.77 6.67
C VAL A 56 -5.89 -1.24 6.56
N ILE A 57 -6.99 -0.50 6.46
CA ILE A 57 -6.94 0.98 6.44
C ILE A 57 -6.30 1.54 7.69
N SER A 58 -6.76 1.07 8.87
CA SER A 58 -6.21 1.51 10.14
C SER A 58 -4.70 1.25 10.20
N TRP A 59 -4.28 0.05 9.79
CA TRP A 59 -2.86 -0.30 9.69
C TRP A 59 -2.08 0.64 8.73
N ILE A 60 -2.61 0.93 7.54
CA ILE A 60 -1.97 1.85 6.59
C ILE A 60 -1.79 3.24 7.18
N GLN A 61 -2.82 3.77 7.85
CA GLN A 61 -2.78 5.09 8.49
C GLN A 61 -1.74 5.12 9.61
N ASN A 62 -1.76 4.09 10.48
CA ASN A 62 -0.80 3.93 11.56
C ASN A 62 0.64 3.83 11.03
N PHE A 63 0.88 2.99 10.03
CA PHE A 63 2.19 2.80 9.41
C PHE A 63 2.75 4.10 8.83
N LYS A 64 1.94 4.85 8.08
CA LYS A 64 2.33 6.14 7.50
C LYS A 64 2.54 7.24 8.53
N SER A 65 1.98 7.11 9.73
CA SER A 65 2.14 8.10 10.81
C SER A 65 3.46 7.97 11.57
N VAL A 66 4.16 6.83 11.44
CA VAL A 66 5.44 6.62 12.11
C VAL A 66 6.49 7.59 11.52
N PRO A 67 7.17 8.42 12.33
CA PRO A 67 8.03 9.50 11.82
C PRO A 67 9.06 9.04 10.78
N VAL A 68 9.82 7.99 11.09
CA VAL A 68 10.85 7.48 10.16
C VAL A 68 10.24 6.99 8.84
N ILE A 69 9.03 6.42 8.86
CA ILE A 69 8.34 6.00 7.64
C ILE A 69 7.85 7.24 6.89
N LYS A 70 7.15 8.15 7.57
CA LYS A 70 6.60 9.38 6.99
C LYS A 70 7.66 10.21 6.26
N ASP A 71 8.83 10.34 6.87
CA ASP A 71 9.92 11.17 6.35
C ASP A 71 10.66 10.50 5.17
N ASN A 72 10.55 9.16 5.04
CA ASN A 72 11.22 8.39 3.99
C ASN A 72 10.28 7.88 2.89
N LEU A 73 8.96 8.05 3.03
CA LEU A 73 8.02 7.66 2.00
C LEU A 73 8.17 8.55 0.76
N PRO A 74 8.28 7.97 -0.45
CA PRO A 74 8.32 8.77 -1.67
C PRO A 74 7.04 9.61 -1.82
N LYS A 75 7.17 10.79 -2.42
CA LYS A 75 5.99 11.61 -2.74
C LYS A 75 5.09 10.85 -3.73
N THR A 76 3.80 10.75 -3.40
CA THR A 76 2.78 10.05 -4.21
C THR A 76 2.85 10.40 -5.69
N ASP A 77 2.93 11.69 -6.03
CA ASP A 77 2.97 12.17 -7.41
C ASP A 77 4.19 11.64 -8.19
N LYS A 78 5.34 11.52 -7.53
CA LYS A 78 6.56 10.98 -8.15
C LYS A 78 6.37 9.49 -8.49
N ILE A 79 5.69 8.74 -7.63
CA ILE A 79 5.39 7.33 -7.90
C ILE A 79 4.37 7.19 -9.02
N VAL A 80 3.28 7.96 -8.99
CA VAL A 80 2.26 7.95 -10.05
C VAL A 80 2.92 8.22 -11.41
N ALA A 81 3.76 9.25 -11.49
CA ALA A 81 4.49 9.59 -12.72
C ALA A 81 5.42 8.46 -13.17
N TYR A 82 6.16 7.86 -12.24
CA TYR A 82 7.04 6.71 -12.53
C TYR A 82 6.25 5.51 -13.07
N LEU A 83 5.12 5.16 -12.45
CA LEU A 83 4.28 4.05 -12.90
C LEU A 83 3.66 4.30 -14.27
N LYS A 84 3.17 5.52 -14.52
CA LYS A 84 2.64 5.89 -15.85
C LYS A 84 3.70 5.70 -16.94
N ARG A 85 4.90 6.24 -16.72
CA ARG A 85 6.04 6.05 -17.64
C ARG A 85 6.39 4.58 -17.83
N ARG A 86 6.43 3.79 -16.75
CA ARG A 86 6.68 2.34 -16.85
C ARG A 86 5.61 1.61 -17.65
N LYS A 87 4.33 1.95 -17.45
CA LYS A 87 3.22 1.40 -18.21
C LYS A 87 3.38 1.69 -19.71
N GLU A 88 3.69 2.93 -20.07
CA GLU A 88 3.92 3.34 -21.46
C GLU A 88 5.07 2.56 -22.10
N MET A 89 6.22 2.46 -21.43
CA MET A 89 7.37 1.69 -21.94
C MET A 89 7.02 0.20 -22.17
N LEU A 90 6.26 -0.40 -21.25
CA LEU A 90 5.82 -1.80 -21.38
C LEU A 90 4.82 -2.01 -22.52
N LEU A 91 4.00 -1.01 -22.84
CA LEU A 91 3.10 -1.06 -23.98
C LEU A 91 3.88 -0.94 -25.29
N ILE A 92 4.82 0.00 -25.36
CA ILE A 92 5.70 0.19 -26.53
C ILE A 92 6.52 -1.07 -26.79
N SER A 93 7.09 -1.72 -25.76
CA SER A 93 7.87 -2.95 -25.93
C SER A 93 7.06 -4.16 -26.38
N LYS A 94 5.73 -4.14 -26.22
CA LYS A 94 4.83 -5.22 -26.68
C LYS A 94 4.32 -5.02 -28.10
N SER A 95 4.47 -3.82 -28.66
CA SER A 95 4.06 -3.49 -30.03
C SER A 95 5.18 -3.63 -31.07
N ASN A 96 6.39 -3.98 -30.63
CA ASN A 96 7.53 -4.38 -31.46
C ASN A 96 7.77 -5.88 -31.34
#